data_AF-A0A526V7E0-F1
#
_entry.id   AF-A0A526V7E0-F1
#
_cell.length_a   1.000
_cell.length_b   1.000
_cell.length_c   1.000
_cell.angle_alpha   90.00
_cell.angle_beta   90.00
_cell.angle_gamma   90.00
#
_symmetry.space_group_name_H-M   'P 1'
#
loop_
_entity.id
_entity.type
_entity.pdbx_description
1 polymer ?
#
loop_
_entity_poly.entity_id
_entity_poly.type
_entity_poly.pdbx_seq_one_letter_code
_entity_poly.pdbx_strand_id
1 'polypeptide(L)' 'LWTNINLKNLRENILPTRARADLILRKGADHLIEEVALRKL' A
#
# COMPACT_ATOMS: atom_id res chain seq x y z
N LEU A 1 -15.07 9.17 -10.06
CA LEU A 1 -14.70 7.81 -9.60
C LEU A 1 -13.49 7.84 -8.65
N TRP A 2 -12.28 8.18 -9.11
CA TRP A 2 -11.06 8.06 -8.30
C TRP A 2 -11.07 8.85 -6.99
N THR A 3 -11.16 10.19 -7.03
CA THR A 3 -11.07 11.04 -5.83
C THR A 3 -12.17 10.76 -4.80
N ASN A 4 -13.39 10.56 -5.27
CA ASN A 4 -14.56 10.50 -4.38
C ASN A 4 -14.87 9.08 -3.88
N ILE A 5 -14.34 8.03 -4.53
CA ILE A 5 -14.61 6.63 -4.18
C ILE A 5 -13.31 5.92 -3.82
N ASN A 6 -12.41 5.75 -4.79
CA ASN A 6 -11.22 4.91 -4.59
C ASN A 6 -10.21 5.53 -3.62
N LEU A 7 -9.97 6.83 -3.71
CA LEU A 7 -9.04 7.52 -2.80
C LEU A 7 -9.57 7.53 -1.36
N LYS A 8 -10.88 7.75 -1.18
CA LYS A 8 -11.54 7.69 0.13
C LYS A 8 -11.41 6.28 0.72
N ASN A 9 -11.74 5.25 -0.06
CA ASN A 9 -11.58 3.86 0.34
C ASN A 9 -10.11 3.50 0.66
N LEU A 10 -9.16 3.99 -0.14
CA LEU A 10 -7.74 3.79 0.10
C LEU A 10 -7.33 4.36 1.45
N ARG A 11 -7.72 5.59 1.77
CA ARG A 11 -7.32 6.27 3.01
C ARG A 11 -8.01 5.73 4.25
N GLU A 12 -9.32 5.46 4.15
CA GLU A 12 -10.15 5.11 5.29
C GLU A 12 -10.14 3.61 5.60
N ASN A 13 -10.02 2.74 4.58
CA ASN A 13 -10.23 1.30 4.75
C ASN A 13 -9.01 0.44 4.38
N ILE A 14 -8.23 0.81 3.35
CA ILE A 14 -7.12 -0.03 2.86
C ILE A 14 -5.79 0.32 3.53
N LEU A 15 -5.36 1.58 3.46
CA LEU A 15 -4.07 2.04 3.99
C LEU A 15 -3.89 1.79 5.50
N PRO A 16 -4.91 1.94 6.37
CA PRO A 16 -4.77 1.61 7.80
C PRO A 16 -4.39 0.16 8.07
N THR A 17 -4.61 -0.72 7.09
CA THR A 17 -4.33 -2.15 7.21
C THR A 17 -2.90 -2.52 6.84
N ARG A 18 -2.12 -1.58 6.29
CA ARG A 18 -0.76 -1.82 5.76
C ARG A 18 0.18 -2.46 6.78
N ALA A 19 0.12 -2.06 8.05
CA ALA A 19 0.98 -2.60 9.11
C ALA A 19 0.72 -4.08 9.44
N ARG A 20 -0.43 -4.63 9.02
CA ARG A 20 -0.80 -6.02 9.26
C ARG A 20 -0.11 -6.99 8.29
N ALA A 21 0.36 -6.52 7.14
CA ALA A 21 1.01 -7.36 6.14
C ALA A 21 2.37 -7.90 6.62
N ASP A 22 2.71 -9.12 6.20
CA ASP A 22 4.03 -9.72 6.45
C ASP A 22 5.09 -9.21 5.46
N LEU A 23 4.67 -8.84 4.25
CA LEU A 23 5.51 -8.29 3.18
C LEU A 23 4.86 -7.04 2.60
N ILE A 24 5.64 -5.95 2.48
CA ILE A 24 5.23 -4.71 1.83
C ILE A 24 6.19 -4.42 0.67
N LEU A 25 5.62 -4.20 -0.51
CA LEU A 25 6.34 -3.81 -1.73
C LEU A 25 6.00 -2.36 -2.09
N ARG A 26 7.00 -1.49 -2.21
CA ARG A 26 6.82 -0.12 -2.72
C ARG A 26 7.15 -0.07 -4.21
N LYS A 27 6.16 0.31 -5.02
CA LYS A 27 6.33 0.54 -6.45
C LYS A 27 6.90 1.94 -6.72
N GLY A 28 7.78 2.02 -7.71
CA GLY A 28 8.23 3.24 -8.37
C GLY A 28 7.28 3.71 -9.48
N ALA A 29 7.67 4.78 -10.15
CA ALA A 29 6.87 5.44 -11.19
C ALA A 29 6.62 4.58 -12.43
N ASP A 30 7.54 3.67 -12.76
CA ASP A 30 7.50 2.74 -13.89
C ASP A 30 7.01 1.33 -13.49
N HIS A 31 6.43 1.21 -12.28
CA HIS A 31 5.97 -0.03 -11.68
C HIS A 31 7.04 -1.03 -11.25
N LEU A 32 8.33 -0.67 -11.31
CA LEU A 32 9.38 -1.45 -10.68
C LEU A 32 9.27 -1.38 -9.15
N ILE A 33 9.76 -2.41 -8.46
CA ILE A 33 9.81 -2.42 -6.99
C ILE A 33 11.08 -1.71 -6.55
N GLU A 34 10.93 -0.65 -5.76
CA GLU A 34 12.06 0.13 -5.24
C GLU A 34 12.40 -0.24 -3.79
N GLU A 35 11.40 -0.63 -3.00
CA GLU A 35 11.61 -1.03 -1.60
C GLU A 35 10.81 -2.27 -1.26
N VAL A 36 11.42 -3.11 -0.42
CA VAL A 36 10.84 -4.33 0.13
C VAL A 36 11.00 -4.29 1.64
N ALA A 37 9.90 -4.42 2.38
CA ALA A 37 9.91 -4.55 3.83
C ALA A 37 9.28 -5.89 4.24
N LEU A 38 10.04 -6.71 4.96
CA LEU A 38 9.62 -8.00 5.49
C LEU A 38 9.52 -7.91 7.01
N ARG A 39 8.42 -8.39 7.58
CA ARG A 39 8.27 -8.51 9.04
C ARG A 39 9.29 -9.52 9.57
N LYS A 40 10.02 -9.14 10.62
CA LYS A 40 10.86 -10.08 11.37
C LYS A 40 9.95 -10.93 12.27
N LEU A 41 10.16 -12.24 12.25
CA LEU A 41 9.50 -13.19 13.15
C LEU A 41 10.11 -13.13 14.56
#